data_AF-A0A851SJF2-F1
#
_entry.id   AF-A0A851SJF2-F1
#
_cell.length_a   1.000
_cell.length_b   1.000
_cell.length_c   1.000
_cell.angle_alpha   90.00
_cell.angle_beta   90.00
_cell.angle_gamma   90.00
#
_symmetry.space_group_name_H-M   'P 1'
#
loop_
_entity.id
_entity.type
_entity.pdbx_description
1 polymer ?
#
loop_
_entity_poly.entity_id
_entity_poly.type
_entity_poly.pdbx_seq_one_letter_code
_entity_poly.pdbx_strand_id
1 'polypeptide(L)'
;GPGAQDTHPAASEDMVMAMAGAAPVFQPFYINVVDEADCMGFLDTDHADKLLKEYQQREHVDLGQMMSESFAGDVGNEKYEKSEVKSWDHTFQKFMKRISMCPEQILRYSWGGQPLFITCPPANLDQGIPACSNCGSSRVFEFQLMPTLVSMLQSDSDLSVEFGTVIVYTCERSCWPANHQTPLEEFIFVQEDPDQRLFK
;
A
#
# COMPACT_ATOMS: atom_id res chain seq x y z
N GLY A 1 -72.47 -26.67 11.12
CA GLY A 1 -72.15 -26.10 9.79
C GLY A 1 -71.28 -24.87 10.02
N PRO A 2 -70.12 -24.77 9.36
CA PRO A 2 -69.03 -23.82 9.66
C PRO A 2 -69.32 -22.46 8.98
N GLY A 3 -68.58 -21.36 9.17
CA GLY A 3 -67.33 -21.08 9.88
C GLY A 3 -67.09 -19.57 9.80
N ALA A 4 -66.38 -19.03 10.79
CA ALA A 4 -66.04 -17.61 10.91
C ALA A 4 -65.07 -17.17 9.80
N GLN A 5 -65.27 -15.97 9.26
CA GLN A 5 -64.29 -15.26 8.44
C GLN A 5 -63.87 -14.01 9.20
N ASP A 6 -62.68 -14.10 9.81
CA ASP A 6 -61.93 -12.96 10.33
C ASP A 6 -61.28 -12.23 9.15
N THR A 7 -61.69 -10.98 8.93
CA THR A 7 -61.10 -10.09 7.95
C THR A 7 -59.99 -9.28 8.63
N HIS A 8 -58.74 -9.73 8.53
CA HIS A 8 -57.58 -8.92 8.86
C HIS A 8 -57.31 -7.90 7.73
N PRO A 9 -57.02 -6.62 8.03
CA PRO A 9 -56.51 -5.70 7.04
C PRO A 9 -55.03 -6.02 6.76
N ALA A 10 -54.70 -6.25 5.49
CA ALA A 10 -53.33 -6.35 5.01
C ALA A 10 -52.68 -4.96 5.06
N ALA A 11 -51.88 -4.72 6.11
CA ALA A 11 -50.95 -3.62 6.16
C ALA A 11 -49.65 -4.04 5.45
N SER A 12 -49.27 -3.23 4.48
CA SER A 12 -48.02 -3.24 3.76
C SER A 12 -46.81 -3.24 4.69
N GLU A 13 -45.97 -4.25 4.58
CA GLU A 13 -44.58 -4.18 5.02
C GLU A 13 -43.69 -4.60 3.84
N ASP A 14 -43.51 -3.66 2.92
CA ASP A 14 -42.32 -3.58 2.08
C ASP A 14 -41.11 -3.37 3.00
N MET A 15 -40.61 -4.45 3.59
CA MET A 15 -39.21 -4.52 4.01
C MET A 15 -38.50 -5.39 2.99
N VAL A 16 -38.10 -4.72 1.89
CA VAL A 16 -37.03 -5.19 1.03
C VAL A 16 -35.79 -5.28 1.91
N MET A 17 -35.57 -6.46 2.49
CA MET A 17 -34.26 -6.84 3.01
C MET A 17 -33.31 -6.76 1.82
N ALA A 18 -32.58 -5.66 1.72
CA ALA A 18 -31.46 -5.53 0.81
C ALA A 18 -30.52 -6.69 1.13
N MET A 19 -30.55 -7.72 0.28
CA MET A 19 -29.51 -8.74 0.24
C MET A 19 -28.20 -7.98 0.08
N ALA A 20 -27.33 -8.06 1.08
CA ALA A 20 -25.93 -7.70 0.91
C ALA A 20 -25.45 -8.47 -0.34
N GLY A 21 -25.18 -7.75 -1.43
CA GLY A 21 -24.74 -8.37 -2.67
C GLY A 21 -23.56 -9.27 -2.36
N ALA A 22 -23.55 -10.48 -2.92
CA ALA A 22 -22.41 -11.38 -2.78
C ALA A 22 -21.14 -10.61 -3.15
N ALA A 23 -20.14 -10.61 -2.27
CA ALA A 23 -18.87 -9.94 -2.52
C ALA A 23 -18.29 -10.46 -3.86
N PRO A 24 -17.64 -9.59 -4.66
CA PRO A 24 -17.06 -10.00 -5.92
C PRO A 24 -16.06 -11.12 -5.67
N VAL A 25 -16.15 -12.18 -6.48
CA VAL A 25 -15.25 -13.33 -6.41
C VAL A 25 -14.21 -13.18 -7.51
N PHE A 26 -12.95 -13.19 -7.12
CA PHE A 26 -11.82 -13.20 -8.05
C PHE A 26 -11.34 -14.64 -8.29
N GLN A 27 -10.82 -14.90 -9.47
CA GLN A 27 -10.20 -16.18 -9.78
C GLN A 27 -9.00 -16.44 -8.84
N PRO A 28 -8.86 -17.66 -8.29
CA PRO A 28 -7.74 -17.98 -7.41
C PRO A 28 -6.46 -18.19 -8.22
N PHE A 29 -5.33 -17.73 -7.65
CA PHE A 29 -4.00 -17.93 -8.22
C PHE A 29 -3.04 -18.44 -7.15
N TYR A 30 -2.07 -19.25 -7.56
CA TYR A 30 -0.95 -19.63 -6.70
C TYR A 30 0.08 -18.51 -6.67
N ILE A 31 0.59 -18.21 -5.49
CA ILE A 31 1.62 -17.20 -5.28
C ILE A 31 2.91 -17.93 -4.91
N ASN A 32 4.01 -17.57 -5.57
CA ASN A 32 5.33 -18.01 -5.17
C ASN A 32 5.88 -17.05 -4.11
N VAL A 33 6.47 -17.59 -3.04
CA VAL A 33 7.04 -16.80 -1.95
C VAL A 33 8.55 -16.85 -2.06
N VAL A 34 9.17 -15.67 -2.11
CA VAL A 34 10.62 -15.50 -2.23
C VAL A 34 11.05 -14.47 -1.19
N ASP A 35 12.15 -14.72 -0.50
CA ASP A 35 12.72 -13.77 0.44
C ASP A 35 13.37 -12.60 -0.31
N GLU A 36 13.18 -11.38 0.20
CA GLU A 36 13.72 -10.16 -0.44
C GLU A 36 15.25 -10.24 -0.60
N ALA A 37 15.94 -10.87 0.36
CA ALA A 37 17.39 -11.06 0.32
C ALA A 37 17.86 -11.90 -0.88
N ASP A 38 17.05 -12.84 -1.36
CA ASP A 38 17.37 -13.68 -2.51
C ASP A 38 17.23 -12.90 -3.83
N CYS A 39 16.30 -11.93 -3.86
CA CYS A 39 16.12 -11.02 -5.00
C CYS A 39 17.18 -9.90 -5.03
N MET A 40 17.77 -9.54 -3.89
CA MET A 40 18.86 -8.54 -3.79
C MET A 40 20.21 -9.07 -4.29
N GLY A 41 20.22 -10.09 -5.16
CA GLY A 41 21.39 -10.86 -5.59
C GLY A 41 22.65 -10.01 -5.65
N PHE A 42 23.74 -10.51 -5.06
CA PHE A 42 25.02 -9.83 -4.83
C PHE A 42 25.36 -8.82 -5.93
N LEU A 43 24.91 -7.57 -5.78
CA LEU A 43 25.28 -6.49 -6.68
C LEU A 43 26.71 -6.15 -6.30
N ASP A 44 27.66 -6.73 -7.04
CA ASP A 44 29.08 -6.36 -6.96
C ASP A 44 29.21 -4.89 -7.37
N THR A 45 29.04 -4.04 -6.36
CA THR A 45 29.18 -2.59 -6.44
C THR A 45 30.59 -2.18 -6.05
N ASP A 46 31.47 -3.13 -5.70
CA ASP A 46 32.83 -2.85 -5.24
C ASP A 46 33.62 -2.06 -6.29
N HIS A 47 33.43 -2.39 -7.57
CA HIS A 47 34.08 -1.65 -8.65
C HIS A 47 33.54 -0.22 -8.81
N ALA A 48 32.21 -0.05 -8.75
CA ALA A 48 31.57 1.26 -8.84
C ALA A 48 31.93 2.16 -7.66
N ASP A 49 31.91 1.60 -6.45
CA ASP A 49 32.30 2.26 -5.20
C ASP A 49 33.78 2.64 -5.21
N LYS A 50 34.63 1.79 -5.79
CA LYS A 50 36.06 2.09 -5.99
C LYS A 50 36.25 3.27 -6.95
N LEU A 51 35.56 3.27 -8.11
CA LEU A 51 35.62 4.40 -9.04
C LEU A 51 35.12 5.69 -8.40
N LEU A 52 34.03 5.62 -7.63
CA LEU A 52 33.48 6.78 -6.93
C LEU A 52 34.48 7.35 -5.91
N LYS A 53 35.12 6.48 -5.11
CA LYS A 53 36.17 6.89 -4.17
C LYS A 53 37.39 7.50 -4.88
N GLU A 54 37.84 6.91 -5.98
CA GLU A 54 38.94 7.45 -6.78
C GLU A 54 38.62 8.84 -7.35
N TYR A 55 37.38 9.05 -7.80
CA TYR A 55 36.89 10.36 -8.25
C TYR A 55 36.88 11.38 -7.12
N GLN A 56 36.29 11.04 -5.96
CA GLN A 56 36.23 11.91 -4.79
C GLN A 56 37.63 12.34 -4.32
N GLN A 57 38.61 11.43 -4.34
CA GLN A 57 40.00 11.72 -3.99
C GLN A 57 40.69 12.61 -5.02
N ARG A 58 40.47 12.36 -6.32
CA ARG A 58 41.12 13.12 -7.41
C ARG A 58 40.62 14.55 -7.48
N GLU A 59 39.32 14.73 -7.37
CA GLU A 59 38.68 16.04 -7.48
C GLU A 59 38.59 16.77 -6.13
N HIS A 60 38.97 16.11 -5.02
CA HIS A 60 38.83 16.64 -3.66
C HIS A 60 37.39 17.05 -3.33
N VAL A 61 36.41 16.31 -3.86
CA VAL A 61 34.98 16.57 -3.64
C VAL A 61 34.39 15.44 -2.81
N ASP A 62 33.78 15.76 -1.67
CA ASP A 62 32.94 14.82 -0.96
C ASP A 62 31.52 14.88 -1.54
N LEU A 63 31.24 13.99 -2.49
CA LEU A 63 29.91 13.86 -3.09
C LEU A 63 28.84 13.50 -2.05
N GLY A 64 29.17 12.77 -0.97
CA GLY A 64 28.20 12.42 0.07
C GLY A 64 27.79 13.64 0.90
N GLN A 65 28.77 14.50 1.21
CA GLN A 65 28.55 15.77 1.90
C GLN A 65 27.93 16.82 0.96
N MET A 66 28.34 16.93 -0.30
CA MET A 66 27.69 17.82 -1.29
C MET A 66 26.23 17.42 -1.55
N MET A 67 25.95 16.12 -1.68
CA MET A 67 24.57 15.63 -1.81
C MET A 67 23.75 15.84 -0.53
N SER A 68 24.38 16.01 0.64
CA SER A 68 23.72 16.35 1.91
C SER A 68 23.62 17.86 2.17
N GLU A 69 24.57 18.67 1.68
CA GLU A 69 24.63 20.13 1.84
C GLU A 69 23.78 20.85 0.80
N SER A 70 23.54 20.24 -0.37
CA SER A 70 22.45 20.63 -1.30
C SER A 70 21.06 20.62 -0.63
N PHE A 71 20.92 19.96 0.52
CA PHE A 71 19.69 19.96 1.33
C PHE A 71 19.69 21.05 2.44
N ALA A 72 20.77 21.83 2.62
CA ALA A 72 20.90 22.77 3.73
C ALA A 72 21.72 24.05 3.38
N GLY A 73 21.42 24.76 2.29
CA GLY A 73 21.88 26.15 2.14
C GLY A 73 22.05 26.69 0.73
N ASP A 74 21.28 27.75 0.44
CA ASP A 74 21.37 28.73 -0.65
C ASP A 74 21.43 28.21 -2.10
N VAL A 75 20.24 28.17 -2.72
CA VAL A 75 20.02 28.03 -4.15
C VAL A 75 20.67 29.21 -4.88
N GLY A 76 21.86 28.97 -5.40
CA GLY A 76 22.45 29.79 -6.47
C GLY A 76 21.56 29.74 -7.71
N ASN A 77 20.57 30.62 -7.77
CA ASN A 77 19.90 31.17 -8.95
C ASN A 77 19.81 30.24 -10.19
N GLU A 78 19.09 29.13 -10.07
CA GLU A 78 18.50 28.46 -11.24
C GLU A 78 17.00 28.78 -11.28
N LYS A 79 16.70 29.83 -12.06
CA LYS A 79 15.40 30.46 -12.24
C LYS A 79 14.49 29.66 -13.18
N TYR A 80 14.47 28.34 -13.06
CA TYR A 80 13.53 27.48 -13.77
C TYR A 80 13.33 26.20 -12.95
N GLU A 81 12.39 26.24 -12.01
CA GLU A 81 11.27 25.31 -11.90
C GLU A 81 10.66 25.47 -10.50
N LYS A 82 9.38 25.89 -10.46
CA LYS A 82 8.64 26.11 -9.22
C LYS A 82 8.35 24.75 -8.59
N SER A 83 9.24 24.31 -7.70
CA SER A 83 9.32 22.95 -7.21
C SER A 83 8.47 22.73 -5.96
N GLU A 84 7.19 22.38 -6.16
CA GLU A 84 6.42 21.56 -5.20
C GLU A 84 6.72 20.05 -5.37
N VAL A 85 7.66 19.70 -6.26
CA VAL A 85 7.89 18.36 -6.83
C VAL A 85 8.98 17.55 -6.10
N LYS A 86 9.85 18.18 -5.31
CA LYS A 86 11.03 17.51 -4.70
C LYS A 86 10.70 16.32 -3.78
N SER A 87 9.62 16.42 -2.99
CA SER A 87 9.26 15.37 -2.01
C SER A 87 8.55 14.19 -2.66
N TRP A 88 7.72 14.47 -3.68
CA TRP A 88 7.04 13.47 -4.47
C TRP A 88 8.05 12.58 -5.19
N ASP A 89 9.01 13.21 -5.88
CA ASP A 89 10.01 12.51 -6.68
C ASP A 89 10.83 11.55 -5.82
N HIS A 90 11.23 11.95 -4.62
CA HIS A 90 12.05 11.09 -3.76
C HIS A 90 11.28 9.87 -3.23
N THR A 91 10.01 10.03 -2.87
CA THR A 91 9.18 8.90 -2.40
C THR A 91 8.94 7.91 -3.54
N PHE A 92 8.60 8.44 -4.72
CA PHE A 92 8.39 7.62 -5.91
C PHE A 92 9.69 6.93 -6.37
N GLN A 93 10.83 7.62 -6.36
CA GLN A 93 12.13 7.03 -6.68
C GLN A 93 12.50 5.90 -5.70
N LYS A 94 12.22 6.04 -4.41
CA LYS A 94 12.41 4.97 -3.41
C LYS A 94 11.53 3.76 -3.73
N PHE A 95 10.26 4.01 -4.08
CA PHE A 95 9.33 2.97 -4.51
C PHE A 95 9.87 2.21 -5.73
N MET A 96 10.20 2.95 -6.80
CA MET A 96 10.72 2.36 -8.04
C MET A 96 12.03 1.61 -7.85
N LYS A 97 12.98 2.18 -7.09
CA LYS A 97 14.26 1.52 -6.78
C LYS A 97 14.08 0.23 -6.00
N ARG A 98 13.10 0.18 -5.09
CA ARG A 98 12.82 -1.04 -4.32
C ARG A 98 12.20 -2.12 -5.21
N ILE A 99 11.31 -1.72 -6.11
CA ILE A 99 10.55 -2.66 -6.95
C ILE A 99 11.35 -3.17 -8.14
N SER A 100 12.36 -2.43 -8.58
CA SER A 100 13.19 -2.82 -9.74
C SER A 100 13.83 -4.20 -9.62
N MET A 101 14.02 -4.72 -8.40
CA MET A 101 14.56 -6.08 -8.18
C MET A 101 13.57 -7.19 -8.50
N CYS A 102 12.27 -6.93 -8.30
CA CYS A 102 11.20 -7.87 -8.62
C CYS A 102 9.97 -7.09 -9.08
N PRO A 103 9.93 -6.63 -10.35
CA PRO A 103 8.80 -5.82 -10.85
C PRO A 103 7.47 -6.58 -10.88
N GLU A 104 7.53 -7.90 -10.97
CA GLU A 104 6.37 -8.80 -11.01
C GLU A 104 5.76 -9.06 -9.62
N GLN A 105 6.35 -8.51 -8.55
CA GLN A 105 5.84 -8.71 -7.18
C GLN A 105 4.40 -8.18 -7.05
N ILE A 106 3.52 -9.01 -6.50
CA ILE A 106 2.09 -8.67 -6.28
C ILE A 106 1.78 -8.38 -4.81
N LEU A 107 2.63 -8.84 -3.90
CA LEU A 107 2.47 -8.70 -2.46
C LEU A 107 3.85 -8.58 -1.81
N ARG A 108 3.98 -7.71 -0.80
CA ARG A 108 5.15 -7.65 0.09
C ARG A 108 4.71 -7.85 1.52
N TYR A 109 5.27 -8.84 2.20
CA TYR A 109 4.99 -9.13 3.59
C TYR A 109 6.15 -8.62 4.47
N SER A 110 5.85 -7.86 5.52
CA SER A 110 6.83 -7.41 6.51
C SER A 110 6.14 -6.98 7.80
N TRP A 111 5.90 -7.95 8.69
CA TRP A 111 5.27 -7.71 9.99
C TRP A 111 6.07 -6.72 10.85
N GLY A 112 5.43 -5.63 11.27
CA GLY A 112 6.08 -4.54 12.01
C GLY A 112 7.11 -3.76 11.20
N GLY A 113 7.18 -3.99 9.89
CA GLY A 113 8.12 -3.34 8.98
C GLY A 113 7.70 -1.93 8.58
N GLN A 114 8.26 -1.45 7.48
CA GLN A 114 7.91 -0.15 6.90
C GLN A 114 7.22 -0.35 5.56
N PRO A 115 6.04 0.27 5.35
CA PRO A 115 5.37 0.24 4.05
C PRO A 115 6.17 1.03 3.00
N LEU A 116 6.04 0.58 1.75
CA LEU A 116 6.62 1.25 0.60
C LEU A 116 5.54 2.09 -0.08
N PHE A 117 5.60 3.41 0.10
CA PHE A 117 4.65 4.35 -0.47
C PHE A 117 5.05 4.80 -1.88
N ILE A 118 4.07 4.96 -2.77
CA ILE A 118 4.21 5.58 -4.09
C ILE A 118 4.33 7.10 -3.94
N THR A 119 3.50 7.66 -3.06
CA THR A 119 3.38 9.10 -2.82
C THR A 119 3.60 9.40 -1.35
N CYS A 120 3.97 10.63 -0.98
CA CYS A 120 4.18 10.97 0.43
C CYS A 120 2.89 10.69 1.24
N PRO A 121 2.94 9.85 2.29
CA PRO A 121 1.77 9.62 3.12
C PRO A 121 1.39 10.90 3.89
N PRO A 122 0.14 11.03 4.34
CA PRO A 122 -0.25 12.11 5.25
C PRO A 122 0.63 12.09 6.51
N ALA A 123 1.08 13.27 6.96
CA ALA A 123 1.96 13.39 8.14
C ALA A 123 1.39 12.77 9.42
N ASN A 124 0.05 12.66 9.50
CA ASN A 124 -0.66 12.12 10.66
C ASN A 124 -1.15 10.68 10.43
N LEU A 125 -0.61 9.95 9.44
CA LEU A 125 -1.04 8.58 9.14
C LEU A 125 -0.94 7.69 10.38
N ASP A 126 0.20 7.71 11.07
CA ASP A 126 0.43 6.88 12.26
C ASP A 126 -0.54 7.20 13.41
N GLN A 127 -1.00 8.45 13.50
CA GLN A 127 -1.99 8.89 14.50
C GLN A 127 -3.42 8.54 14.07
N GLY A 128 -3.65 8.39 12.76
CA GLY A 128 -4.92 8.04 12.16
C GLY A 128 -5.22 6.53 12.16
N ILE A 129 -4.23 5.68 12.46
CA ILE A 129 -4.43 4.23 12.57
C ILE A 129 -5.15 3.92 13.90
N PRO A 130 -6.39 3.41 13.87
CA PRO A 130 -7.12 3.10 15.09
C PRO A 130 -6.53 1.87 15.80
N ALA A 131 -6.66 1.84 17.13
CA ALA A 131 -6.37 0.65 17.92
C ALA A 131 -7.28 -0.52 17.52
N CYS A 132 -6.80 -1.74 17.76
CA CYS A 132 -7.55 -2.97 17.51
C CYS A 132 -8.88 -2.96 18.26
N SER A 133 -9.99 -3.11 17.53
CA SER A 133 -11.34 -3.08 18.10
C SER A 133 -11.62 -4.23 19.08
N ASN A 134 -10.87 -5.33 18.99
CA ASN A 134 -11.06 -6.51 19.84
C ASN A 134 -10.32 -6.39 21.19
N CYS A 135 -9.06 -5.96 21.19
CA CYS A 135 -8.22 -6.00 22.39
C CYS A 135 -7.62 -4.64 22.80
N GLY A 136 -7.80 -3.60 21.99
CA GLY A 136 -7.30 -2.24 22.26
C GLY A 136 -5.80 -2.05 22.03
N SER A 137 -5.07 -3.06 21.53
CA SER A 137 -3.66 -2.91 21.16
C SER A 137 -3.46 -2.06 19.92
N SER A 138 -2.25 -1.55 19.73
CA SER A 138 -1.88 -0.85 18.49
C SER A 138 -1.95 -1.80 17.29
N ARG A 139 -2.18 -1.23 16.10
CA ARG A 139 -1.99 -1.94 14.84
C ARG A 139 -0.62 -1.60 14.25
N VAL A 140 0.00 -2.58 13.62
CA VAL A 140 1.30 -2.46 12.95
C VAL A 140 1.16 -2.85 11.48
N PHE A 141 2.04 -2.35 10.64
CA PHE A 141 2.10 -2.77 9.24
C PHE A 141 2.32 -4.29 9.16
N GLU A 142 1.54 -4.98 8.34
CA GLU A 142 1.72 -6.42 8.12
C GLU A 142 2.18 -6.72 6.69
N PHE A 143 1.41 -6.27 5.70
CA PHE A 143 1.71 -6.49 4.30
C PHE A 143 1.12 -5.39 3.41
N GLN A 144 1.61 -5.33 2.18
CA GLN A 144 1.06 -4.46 1.13
C GLN A 144 0.80 -5.25 -0.16
N LEU A 145 -0.26 -4.87 -0.86
CA LEU A 145 -0.54 -5.29 -2.22
C LEU A 145 0.06 -4.29 -3.21
N MET A 146 0.66 -4.83 -4.24
CA MET A 146 1.43 -4.08 -5.24
C MET A 146 0.57 -3.82 -6.48
N PRO A 147 0.82 -2.73 -7.23
CA PRO A 147 -0.02 -2.36 -8.37
C PRO A 147 -0.11 -3.46 -9.43
N THR A 148 0.96 -4.26 -9.59
CA THR A 148 1.01 -5.42 -10.49
C THR A 148 -0.15 -6.39 -10.27
N LEU A 149 -0.65 -6.53 -9.03
CA LEU A 149 -1.77 -7.42 -8.70
C LEU A 149 -3.04 -7.06 -9.48
N VAL A 150 -3.30 -5.78 -9.75
CA VAL A 150 -4.49 -5.31 -10.48
C VAL A 150 -4.63 -6.02 -11.83
N SER A 151 -3.51 -6.20 -12.56
CA SER A 151 -3.49 -6.86 -13.86
C SER A 151 -3.88 -8.35 -13.83
N MET A 152 -3.78 -8.97 -12.66
CA MET A 152 -4.05 -10.39 -12.45
C MET A 152 -5.45 -10.65 -11.89
N LEU A 153 -6.10 -9.64 -11.30
CA LEU A 153 -7.43 -9.77 -10.72
C LEU A 153 -8.47 -9.92 -11.83
N GLN A 154 -8.92 -11.16 -12.04
CA GLN A 154 -10.01 -11.48 -12.96
C GLN A 154 -11.26 -11.79 -12.14
N SER A 155 -12.35 -11.09 -12.43
CA SER A 155 -13.66 -11.26 -11.79
C SER A 155 -14.69 -11.66 -12.84
N ASP A 156 -15.64 -12.52 -12.45
CA ASP A 156 -16.76 -12.92 -13.31
C ASP A 156 -17.84 -11.81 -13.44
N SER A 157 -17.69 -10.71 -12.70
CA SER A 157 -18.52 -9.50 -12.76
C SER A 157 -17.79 -8.37 -13.49
N ASP A 158 -18.54 -7.37 -13.98
CA ASP A 158 -18.04 -6.14 -14.64
C ASP A 158 -17.29 -5.18 -13.67
N LEU A 159 -16.66 -5.71 -12.62
CA LEU A 159 -15.99 -4.94 -11.59
C LEU A 159 -14.57 -4.58 -12.06
N SER A 160 -14.31 -3.28 -12.18
CA SER A 160 -12.96 -2.76 -12.43
C SER A 160 -12.31 -2.38 -11.11
N VAL A 161 -11.16 -2.99 -10.81
CA VAL A 161 -10.35 -2.69 -9.63
C VAL A 161 -9.17 -1.86 -10.08
N GLU A 162 -8.90 -0.75 -9.41
CA GLU A 162 -7.76 0.12 -9.69
C GLU A 162 -7.20 0.65 -8.36
N PHE A 163 -5.91 0.45 -8.14
CA PHE A 163 -5.17 1.01 -7.01
C PHE A 163 -3.68 1.10 -7.35
N GLY A 164 -2.99 2.08 -6.77
CA GLY A 164 -1.53 2.15 -6.80
C GLY A 164 -0.93 1.16 -5.80
N THR A 165 -1.27 1.26 -4.52
CA THR A 165 -0.88 0.25 -3.53
C THR A 165 -1.89 0.19 -2.38
N VAL A 166 -2.08 -1.00 -1.81
CA VAL A 166 -2.93 -1.23 -0.64
C VAL A 166 -2.04 -1.63 0.52
N ILE A 167 -2.09 -0.89 1.62
CA ILE A 167 -1.26 -1.10 2.80
C ILE A 167 -2.16 -1.56 3.94
N VAL A 168 -1.84 -2.71 4.53
CA VAL A 168 -2.66 -3.36 5.54
C VAL A 168 -1.96 -3.33 6.89
N TYR A 169 -2.70 -2.87 7.90
CA TYR A 169 -2.27 -2.80 9.29
C TYR A 169 -3.14 -3.70 10.15
N THR A 170 -2.50 -4.55 10.94
CA THR A 170 -3.17 -5.55 11.77
C THR A 170 -2.74 -5.47 13.22
N CYS A 171 -3.50 -6.12 14.10
CA CYS A 171 -3.22 -6.08 15.54
C CYS A 171 -1.84 -6.65 15.88
N GLU A 172 -1.02 -5.87 16.59
CA GLU A 172 0.34 -6.29 17.00
C GLU A 172 0.36 -7.57 17.85
N ARG A 173 -0.75 -7.87 18.55
CA ARG A 173 -0.90 -9.07 19.38
C ARG A 173 -1.50 -10.26 18.62
N SER A 174 -1.74 -10.11 17.32
CA SER A 174 -2.41 -11.12 16.47
C SER A 174 -3.65 -11.68 17.14
N CYS A 175 -4.46 -10.81 17.77
CA CYS A 175 -5.55 -11.26 18.61
C CYS A 175 -6.64 -11.90 17.76
N TRP A 176 -6.96 -13.16 18.03
CA TRP A 176 -8.07 -13.86 17.40
C TRP A 176 -8.99 -14.45 18.47
N PRO A 177 -10.27 -14.05 18.56
CA PRO A 177 -11.18 -14.63 19.53
C PRO A 177 -11.53 -16.07 19.14
N ALA A 178 -11.29 -17.03 20.03
CA ALA A 178 -11.55 -18.45 19.77
C ALA A 178 -13.01 -18.77 19.39
N ASN A 179 -13.96 -17.90 19.76
CA ASN A 179 -15.40 -18.08 19.51
C ASN A 179 -15.94 -17.17 18.39
N HIS A 180 -15.09 -16.48 17.63
CA HIS A 180 -15.52 -15.68 16.49
C HIS A 180 -15.53 -16.53 15.22
N GLN A 181 -16.68 -16.59 14.55
CA GLN A 181 -16.83 -17.25 13.25
C GLN A 181 -16.61 -16.29 12.07
N THR A 182 -16.51 -14.99 12.35
CA THR A 182 -16.34 -13.94 11.34
C THR A 182 -14.93 -13.34 11.42
N PRO A 183 -14.30 -13.02 10.27
CA PRO A 183 -13.04 -12.26 10.25
C PRO A 183 -13.15 -10.94 11.00
N LEU A 184 -12.06 -10.52 11.62
CA LEU A 184 -11.95 -9.18 12.22
C LEU A 184 -11.61 -8.15 11.15
N GLU A 185 -12.13 -6.93 11.32
CA GLU A 185 -11.79 -5.81 10.44
C GLU A 185 -10.40 -5.24 10.80
N GLU A 186 -9.55 -5.18 9.77
CA GLU A 186 -8.23 -4.59 9.82
C GLU A 186 -8.19 -3.21 9.17
N PHE A 187 -7.16 -2.43 9.47
CA PHE A 187 -7.05 -1.08 8.93
C PHE A 187 -6.33 -1.10 7.59
N ILE A 188 -6.94 -0.45 6.59
CA ILE A 188 -6.44 -0.42 5.21
C ILE A 188 -6.19 1.03 4.80
N PHE A 189 -5.01 1.30 4.27
CA PHE A 189 -4.65 2.56 3.64
C PHE A 189 -4.35 2.34 2.16
N VAL A 190 -5.08 3.03 1.27
CA VAL A 190 -4.95 2.87 -0.18
C VAL A 190 -4.33 4.14 -0.77
N GLN A 191 -3.31 3.96 -1.61
CA GLN A 191 -2.85 5.00 -2.52
C GLN A 191 -3.42 4.71 -3.92
N GLU A 192 -4.15 5.67 -4.48
CA GLU A 192 -4.61 5.63 -5.87
C GLU A 192 -3.42 5.58 -6.84
N ASP A 193 -3.70 5.15 -8.07
CA ASP A 193 -2.71 5.25 -9.14
C ASP A 193 -2.37 6.73 -9.37
N PRO A 194 -1.07 7.13 -9.29
CA PRO A 194 -0.67 8.51 -9.52
C PRO A 194 -1.12 9.07 -10.88
N ASP A 195 -1.22 8.22 -11.90
CA ASP A 195 -1.63 8.62 -13.25
C ASP A 195 -3.15 8.86 -13.35
N GLN A 196 -3.94 8.37 -12.40
CA GLN A 196 -5.39 8.59 -12.36
C GLN A 196 -5.76 10.08 -12.25
N ARG A 197 -4.83 10.93 -11.79
CA ARG A 197 -4.99 12.40 -11.77
C ARG A 197 -4.83 13.05 -13.14
N LEU A 198 -4.15 12.39 -14.07
CA LEU A 198 -3.88 12.88 -15.42
C LEU A 198 -5.06 12.62 -16.39
N PHE A 199 -5.94 11.68 -16.03
CA PHE A 199 -7.09 11.27 -16.86
C PHE A 199 -8.44 11.85 -16.38
N LYS A 200 -8.43 12.77 -15.41
CA LYS A 200 -9.63 13.49 -14.90
C LYS A 200 -9.85 14.82 -15.61
#